data_AF-A0A973J034-F1
#
_entry.id   AF-A0A973J034-F1
#
_cell.length_a   1.000
_cell.length_b   1.000
_cell.length_c   1.000
_cell.angle_alpha   90.00
_cell.angle_beta   90.00
_cell.angle_gamma   90.00
#
_symmetry.space_group_name_H-M   'P 1'
#
loop_
_entity.id
_entity.type
_entity.pdbx_description
1 polymer ?
#
loop_
_entity_poly.entity_id
_entity_poly.type
_entity_poly.pdbx_seq_one_letter_code
_entity_poly.pdbx_strand_id
1 'polypeptide(L)' 'MSVIKRIFGLLWAAMGLGIIPLAVMRAMQEIAEKPSEENWIFWSIVIVVLMPIISFSLITFGIFALKGEYDTLAN' A
#
# COMPACT_ATOMS: atom_id res chain seq x y z
N MET A 1 20.63 -14.78 1.18
CA MET A 1 20.39 -13.34 0.93
C MET A 1 20.80 -12.97 -0.48
N SER A 2 19.94 -13.18 -1.48
CA SER A 2 20.18 -12.53 -2.77
C SER A 2 19.86 -11.04 -2.62
N VAL A 3 20.77 -10.17 -3.07
CA VAL A 3 20.60 -8.69 -3.05
C VAL A 3 19.25 -8.27 -3.64
N ILE A 4 18.77 -9.03 -4.62
CA ILE A 4 17.46 -8.91 -5.27
C ILE A 4 16.30 -8.93 -4.26
N LYS A 5 16.24 -9.90 -3.34
CA LYS A 5 15.13 -9.99 -2.37
C LYS A 5 15.08 -8.80 -1.42
N ARG A 6 16.25 -8.26 -1.05
CA ARG A 6 16.37 -7.06 -0.21
C ARG A 6 15.90 -5.80 -0.93
N ILE A 7 16.21 -5.68 -2.23
CA ILE A 7 15.71 -4.57 -3.08
C ILE A 7 14.19 -4.64 -3.18
N PHE A 8 13.62 -5.83 -3.42
CA PHE A 8 12.17 -6.01 -3.46
C PHE A 8 11.52 -5.62 -2.13
N GLY A 9 12.05 -6.06 -0.98
CA GLY A 9 11.52 -5.68 0.34
C GLY A 9 11.49 -4.17 0.57
N LEU A 10 12.56 -3.47 0.18
CA LEU A 10 12.60 -2.00 0.25
C LEU A 10 11.58 -1.34 -0.69
N LEU A 11 11.44 -1.87 -1.91
CA LEU A 11 10.44 -1.42 -2.89
C LEU A 11 9.02 -1.55 -2.34
N TRP A 12 8.67 -2.68 -1.75
CA TRP A 12 7.34 -2.92 -1.19
C TRP A 12 7.03 -2.02 -0.01
N ALA A 13 7.99 -1.78 0.88
CA ALA A 13 7.83 -0.85 1.99
C ALA A 13 7.64 0.60 1.50
N ALA A 14 8.45 1.03 0.53
CA ALA A 14 8.33 2.37 -0.06
C ALA A 14 6.99 2.56 -0.79
N MET A 15 6.54 1.54 -1.54
CA MET A 15 5.23 1.55 -2.19
C MET A 15 4.08 1.62 -1.19
N GLY A 16 4.17 0.89 -0.07
CA GLY A 16 3.18 0.93 1.01
C GLY A 16 3.00 2.32 1.60
N LEU A 17 4.08 3.10 1.74
CA LEU A 17 3.99 4.49 2.18
C LEU A 17 3.49 5.43 1.06
N GLY A 18 3.96 5.23 -0.17
CA GLY A 18 3.65 6.09 -1.31
C GLY A 18 2.22 5.96 -1.84
N ILE A 19 1.55 4.83 -1.61
CA ILE A 19 0.18 4.61 -2.13
C ILE A 19 -0.87 5.45 -1.40
N ILE A 20 -0.63 5.82 -0.13
CA ILE A 20 -1.55 6.64 0.68
C ILE A 20 -1.83 8.01 0.02
N PRO A 21 -0.83 8.87 -0.25
CA PRO A 21 -1.09 10.17 -0.88
C PRO A 21 -1.69 10.02 -2.29
N LEU A 22 -1.30 8.99 -3.05
CA LEU A 22 -1.85 8.74 -4.39
C LEU A 22 -3.34 8.41 -4.34
N ALA A 23 -3.78 7.60 -3.38
CA ALA A 23 -5.19 7.28 -3.22
C ALA A 23 -6.03 8.49 -2.80
N VAL A 24 -5.50 9.33 -1.91
CA VAL A 24 -6.17 10.58 -1.51
C VAL A 24 -6.30 11.54 -2.70
N MET A 25 -5.23 11.71 -3.50
CA MET A 25 -5.28 12.51 -4.72
C MET A 25 -6.32 11.98 -5.70
N ARG A 26 -6.38 10.66 -5.91
CA ARG A 26 -7.36 10.05 -6.80
C ARG A 26 -8.79 10.21 -6.29
N ALA A 27 -9.01 10.05 -4.98
CA ALA A 27 -10.29 10.28 -4.35
C ALA A 27 -10.79 11.70 -4.56
N MET A 28 -9.92 12.69 -4.32
CA MET A 28 -10.26 14.09 -4.53
C MET A 28 -10.62 14.40 -6.00
N GLN A 29 -9.88 13.83 -6.95
CA GLN A 29 -10.17 14.00 -8.38
C GLN A 29 -11.54 13.42 -8.74
N GLU A 30 -11.81 12.18 -8.32
CA GLU A 30 -13.06 11.50 -8.66
C GLU A 30 -14.27 12.15 -7.99
N ILE A 31 -14.12 12.61 -6.74
CA ILE A 31 -15.16 13.36 -6.01
C ILE A 31 -15.44 14.71 -6.69
N ALA A 32 -14.40 15.40 -7.17
CA ALA A 32 -14.56 16.67 -7.88
C ALA A 32 -15.22 16.50 -9.26
N GLU A 33 -14.91 15.42 -9.97
CA GLU A 33 -15.52 15.09 -11.26
C GLU A 33 -16.99 14.66 -11.12
N LYS A 34 -17.31 13.89 -10.08
CA LYS A 34 -18.67 13.37 -9.82
C LYS A 34 -19.02 13.51 -8.34
N PRO A 35 -19.48 14.70 -7.93
CA PRO A 35 -19.88 14.94 -6.55
C PRO A 35 -21.26 14.30 -6.29
N SER A 36 -21.27 13.00 -5.99
CA SER A 36 -22.44 12.27 -5.50
C SER A 36 -22.18 11.71 -4.10
N GLU A 37 -23.23 11.57 -3.29
CA GLU A 37 -23.13 11.00 -1.94
C GLU A 37 -22.56 9.58 -1.95
N GLU A 38 -22.95 8.78 -2.95
CA GLU A 38 -22.43 7.43 -3.15
C GLU A 38 -20.90 7.43 -3.37
N ASN A 39 -20.40 8.36 -4.18
CA ASN A 39 -18.96 8.46 -4.47
C ASN A 39 -18.17 8.90 -3.24
N TRP A 40 -18.72 9.84 -2.46
CA TRP A 40 -18.15 10.26 -1.18
C TRP A 40 -18.04 9.11 -0.17
N ILE A 41 -19.11 8.32 -0.02
CA ILE A 41 -19.14 7.17 0.89
C ILE A 41 -18.13 6.12 0.43
N PHE A 42 -18.11 5.79 -0.86
CA PHE A 42 -17.17 4.83 -1.43
C PHE A 42 -15.71 5.22 -1.15
N TRP A 43 -15.29 6.43 -1.53
CA TRP A 43 -13.92 6.88 -1.33
C TRP A 43 -13.53 7.04 0.13
N SER A 44 -14.49 7.39 1.00
CA SER A 44 -14.26 7.42 2.45
C SER A 44 -13.92 6.03 3.00
N ILE A 45 -14.66 5.00 2.58
CA ILE A 45 -14.36 3.60 2.98
C ILE A 45 -13.00 3.18 2.42
N VAL A 46 -12.70 3.53 1.16
CA VAL A 46 -11.40 3.22 0.55
C VAL A 46 -10.26 3.83 1.37
N ILE A 47 -10.34 5.12 1.70
CA ILE A 47 -9.27 5.82 2.43
C ILE A 47 -9.17 5.39 3.90
N VAL A 48 -10.30 5.15 4.57
CA VAL A 48 -10.30 4.89 6.02
C VAL A 48 -10.09 3.41 6.35
N VAL A 49 -10.52 2.50 5.47
CA VAL A 49 -10.47 1.05 5.74
C VAL A 49 -9.50 0.34 4.82
N LEU A 50 -9.70 0.41 3.50
CA LEU A 50 -8.89 -0.34 2.54
C LEU A 50 -7.43 0.12 2.51
N MET A 51 -7.21 1.44 2.45
CA MET A 51 -5.88 2.01 2.30
C MET A 51 -4.95 1.73 3.48
N PRO A 52 -5.37 1.85 4.75
CA PRO A 52 -4.56 1.42 5.88
C PRO A 52 -4.24 -0.06 5.81
N ILE A 53 -5.23 -0.92 5.53
CA ILE A 53 -4.99 -2.37 5.43
C ILE A 53 -3.94 -2.68 4.37
N ILE A 54 -4.06 -2.11 3.17
CA ILE A 54 -3.12 -2.33 2.07
C ILE A 54 -1.73 -1.78 2.43
N SER A 55 -1.65 -0.54 2.93
CA SER A 55 -0.39 0.11 3.29
C SER A 55 0.34 -0.65 4.40
N PHE A 56 -0.35 -0.98 5.50
CA PHE A 56 0.24 -1.76 6.59
C PHE A 56 0.69 -3.14 6.12
N SER A 57 -0.09 -3.81 5.26
CA SER A 57 0.30 -5.11 4.71
C SER A 57 1.58 -5.01 3.87
N LEU A 58 1.68 -4.00 2.99
CA LEU A 58 2.86 -3.78 2.14
C LEU A 58 4.11 -3.40 2.94
N ILE A 59 3.94 -2.53 3.95
CA ILE A 59 5.03 -2.14 4.85
C ILE A 59 5.52 -3.35 5.64
N THR A 60 4.59 -4.12 6.23
CA THR A 60 4.90 -5.32 7.01
C THR A 60 5.61 -6.36 6.16
N PHE A 61 5.12 -6.59 4.93
CA PHE A 61 5.77 -7.48 3.97
C PHE A 61 7.18 -7.01 3.61
N GLY A 62 7.36 -5.72 3.32
CA GLY A 62 8.67 -5.14 3.03
C GLY A 62 9.64 -5.27 4.20
N ILE A 63 9.19 -5.04 5.44
CA ILE A 63 10.00 -5.20 6.65
C ILE A 63 10.42 -6.67 6.84
N PHE A 64 9.50 -7.64 6.70
CA PHE A 64 9.84 -9.06 6.82
C PHE A 64 10.79 -9.53 5.72
N ALA A 65 10.66 -9.00 4.50
CA ALA A 65 11.62 -9.23 3.42
C ALA A 65 13.00 -8.63 3.68
N LEU A 66 13.07 -7.47 4.31
CA LEU A 66 14.35 -6.88 4.74
C LEU A 66 15.01 -7.66 5.89
N LYS A 67 14.20 -8.24 6.80
CA LYS A 67 14.68 -9.13 7.87
C LYS A 67 15.15 -10.49 7.38
N GLY A 68 14.86 -10.84 6.12
CA GLY A 68 15.30 -12.10 5.55
C GLY A 68 14.49 -13.30 6.03
N GLU A 69 13.29 -13.10 6.59
CA GLU A 69 12.42 -14.20 7.02
C GLU A 69 11.89 -15.02 5.83
N TYR A 70 11.88 -14.45 4.61
CA TYR A 70 11.53 -15.15 3.37
C TYR A 70 12.71 -15.90 2.71
N ASP A 71 13.89 -15.94 3.33
CA ASP A 71 15.04 -16.69 2.79
C ASP A 71 15.04 -18.17 3.17
N THR A 72 14.28 -18.58 4.18
CA THR A 72 14.24 -19.96 4.71
C THR A 72 13.30 -20.89 3.96
N LEU A 73 12.48 -20.39 3.02
CA LEU A 73 11.55 -21.21 2.24
C LEU A 73 12.16 -21.86 0.99
N ALA A 74 13.47 -21.71 0.77
CA ALA A 74 14.20 -22.48 -0.23
C ALA A 74 14.83 -23.71 0.43
N ASN A 75 13.99 -24.73 0.70
CA ASN A 75 14.45 -26.12 0.78
C ASN A 75 14.33 -26.74 -0.62
#